data_AF-A0A353BCJ2-F1
#
_entry.id   AF-A0A353BCJ2-F1
#
_cell.length_a   1.000
_cell.length_b   1.000
_cell.length_c   1.000
_cell.angle_alpha   90.00
_cell.angle_beta   90.00
_cell.angle_gamma   90.00
#
_symmetry.space_group_name_H-M   'P 1'
#
loop_
_entity.id
_entity.type
_entity.pdbx_description
1 polymer ?
#
loop_
_entity_poly.entity_id
_entity_poly.type
_entity_poly.pdbx_seq_one_letter_code
_entity_poly.pdbx_strand_id
1 'polypeptide(L)'
;MPRALKFQLGEDEIALEMNKVDRSRLYGSKEQLVLDEDENPCDLATLADDGRTLIGKGGTALGWLDADGRWCDKSELTPINVDGDEVEPVKSSFGETIRLFETIEVEEYLNHNVRLLYELRPSDPSQEDSVVLQQLKSELAKGTIFQFEYSFRGGLQADAAFLLANEDNCVMMAVGTRANVAMIGLAAPVTPEADVSTDSSDNDSFDFEMI
;
A
#
# COMPACT_ATOMS: atom_id res chain seq x y z
N MET A 1 7.76 18.49 -0.26
CA MET A 1 7.46 18.73 1.17
C MET A 1 6.64 17.57 1.68
N PRO A 2 6.87 17.09 2.91
CA PRO A 2 5.98 16.12 3.56
C PRO A 2 4.57 16.72 3.58
N ARG A 3 3.56 15.91 3.24
CA ARG A 3 2.17 16.37 3.34
C ARG A 3 1.69 16.12 4.77
N ALA A 4 1.06 17.12 5.37
CA ALA A 4 0.50 17.01 6.71
C ALA A 4 -0.98 16.63 6.65
N LEU A 5 -1.38 15.67 7.48
CA LEU A 5 -2.76 15.34 7.76
C LEU A 5 -3.24 16.17 8.95
N LYS A 6 -4.49 16.63 8.89
CA LYS A 6 -5.14 17.33 10.01
C LYS A 6 -6.00 16.33 10.77
N PHE A 7 -5.74 16.20 12.06
CA PHE A 7 -6.52 15.35 12.95
C PHE A 7 -7.28 16.21 13.94
N GLN A 8 -8.53 15.84 14.22
CA GLN A 8 -9.36 16.44 15.25
C GLN A 8 -9.58 15.44 16.39
N LEU A 9 -9.24 15.84 17.61
CA LEU A 9 -9.47 15.09 18.84
C LEU A 9 -10.34 15.94 19.76
N GLY A 10 -11.62 15.57 19.89
CA GLY A 10 -12.60 16.44 20.56
C GLY A 10 -12.86 17.71 19.76
N GLU A 11 -12.63 18.89 20.36
CA GLU A 11 -12.75 20.19 19.70
C GLU A 11 -11.44 20.70 19.10
N ASP A 12 -10.32 20.08 19.48
CA ASP A 12 -8.98 20.54 19.13
C ASP A 12 -8.45 19.87 17.85
N GLU A 13 -7.65 20.61 17.07
CA GLU A 13 -7.03 20.13 15.84
C GLU A 13 -5.50 20.16 15.90
N ILE A 14 -4.86 19.20 15.23
CA ILE A 14 -3.41 19.14 15.07
C ILE A 14 -3.03 18.69 13.65
N ALA A 15 -1.98 19.30 13.10
CA ALA A 15 -1.44 18.92 11.79
C ALA A 15 -0.15 18.10 11.96
N LEU A 16 -0.15 16.88 11.41
CA LEU A 16 0.97 15.94 11.51
C LEU A 16 1.48 15.53 10.12
N GLU A 17 2.77 15.71 9.89
CA GLU A 17 3.50 15.24 8.72
C GLU A 17 3.74 13.74 8.73
N MET A 18 3.56 13.11 7.57
CA MET A 18 3.76 11.68 7.38
C MET A 18 5.21 11.35 6.98
N ASN A 19 5.95 10.70 7.87
CA ASN A 19 7.29 10.20 7.59
C ASN A 19 7.25 8.70 7.33
N LYS A 20 7.36 8.30 6.06
CA LYS A 20 7.30 6.88 5.66
C LYS A 20 8.49 6.11 6.27
N VAL A 21 8.17 5.06 7.02
CA VAL A 21 9.12 4.04 7.49
C VAL A 21 9.24 3.00 6.38
N ASP A 22 10.43 2.87 5.82
CA ASP A 22 10.68 2.00 4.66
C ASP A 22 11.96 1.19 4.87
N ARG A 23 11.93 -0.11 4.54
CA ARG A 23 13.09 -1.00 4.67
C ARG A 23 14.29 -0.50 3.88
N SER A 24 14.08 0.08 2.70
CA SER A 24 15.17 0.63 1.89
C SER A 24 15.88 1.80 2.57
N ARG A 25 15.17 2.57 3.40
CA ARG A 25 15.75 3.67 4.19
C ARG A 25 16.49 3.18 5.44
N LEU A 26 16.04 2.05 6.01
CA LEU A 26 16.64 1.46 7.21
C LEU A 26 17.87 0.60 6.89
N TYR A 27 17.81 -0.17 5.81
CA TYR A 27 18.81 -1.20 5.48
C TYR A 27 19.55 -0.92 4.17
N GLY A 28 19.18 0.15 3.46
CA GLY A 28 19.66 0.40 2.10
C GLY A 28 18.94 -0.44 1.06
N SER A 29 19.34 -0.27 -0.19
CA SER A 29 18.86 -1.06 -1.33
C SER A 29 20.05 -1.54 -2.15
N LYS A 30 19.92 -2.72 -2.73
CA LYS A 30 20.85 -3.21 -3.75
C LYS A 30 20.10 -3.33 -5.07
N GLU A 31 20.71 -2.84 -6.13
CA GLU A 31 20.21 -2.97 -7.50
C GLU A 31 21.22 -3.80 -8.31
N GLN A 32 20.72 -4.66 -9.19
CA GLN A 32 21.56 -5.44 -10.09
C GLN A 32 21.66 -4.70 -11.43
N LEU A 33 22.89 -4.39 -11.82
CA LEU A 33 23.21 -3.75 -13.10
C LEU A 33 23.79 -4.82 -14.03
N VAL A 34 23.22 -4.95 -15.23
CA VAL A 34 23.76 -5.81 -16.30
C VAL A 34 24.55 -4.92 -17.25
N LEU A 35 25.78 -5.33 -17.55
CA LEU A 35 26.68 -4.61 -18.44
C LEU A 35 26.94 -5.41 -19.72
N ASP A 36 27.20 -4.72 -20.81
CA ASP A 36 27.69 -5.30 -22.06
C ASP A 36 29.23 -5.51 -22.03
N GLU A 37 29.78 -5.93 -23.18
CA GLU A 37 31.23 -6.16 -23.34
C GLU A 37 32.07 -4.88 -23.23
N ASP A 38 31.47 -3.71 -23.41
CA ASP A 38 32.09 -2.38 -23.35
C ASP A 38 31.82 -1.68 -22.00
N GLU A 39 31.37 -2.42 -20.99
CA GLU A 39 30.99 -1.95 -19.65
C GLU A 39 29.81 -0.95 -19.62
N ASN A 40 28.97 -0.90 -20.65
CA ASN A 40 27.78 -0.06 -20.68
C ASN A 40 26.56 -0.79 -20.11
N PRO A 41 25.65 -0.09 -19.40
CA PRO A 41 24.39 -0.66 -18.96
C PRO A 41 23.53 -1.20 -20.10
N CYS A 42 23.10 -2.45 -19.99
CA CYS A 42 22.13 -3.04 -20.90
C CYS A 42 20.71 -2.54 -20.59
N ASP A 43 19.95 -2.19 -21.63
CA ASP A 43 18.51 -1.91 -21.53
C ASP A 43 17.69 -3.19 -21.77
N LEU A 44 16.59 -3.33 -21.02
CA LEU A 44 15.64 -4.42 -21.22
C LEU A 44 14.69 -4.09 -22.39
N ALA A 45 14.52 -5.03 -23.32
CA ALA A 45 13.52 -4.98 -24.39
C ALA A 45 12.79 -6.31 -24.55
N THR A 46 11.54 -6.26 -24.99
CA THR A 46 10.72 -7.45 -25.30
C THR A 46 10.72 -7.69 -26.80
N LEU A 47 11.04 -8.90 -27.24
CA LEU A 47 10.87 -9.32 -28.64
C LEU A 47 9.40 -9.68 -28.86
N ALA A 48 8.75 -9.06 -29.84
CA ALA A 48 7.37 -9.36 -30.20
C ALA A 48 7.24 -10.74 -30.86
N ASP A 49 6.02 -11.26 -30.91
CA ASP A 49 5.70 -12.58 -31.48
C ASP A 49 6.07 -12.73 -32.97
N ASP A 50 6.30 -11.61 -33.66
CA ASP A 50 6.79 -11.58 -35.05
C ASP A 50 8.28 -11.93 -35.19
N GLY A 51 9.00 -12.07 -34.07
CA GLY A 51 10.42 -12.41 -34.01
C GLY A 51 11.36 -11.35 -34.58
N ARG A 52 10.89 -10.13 -34.83
CA ARG A 52 11.68 -9.06 -35.48
C ARG A 52 11.50 -7.68 -34.84
N THR A 53 10.42 -7.48 -34.10
CA THR A 53 10.13 -6.19 -33.46
C THR A 53 10.62 -6.21 -32.02
N LEU A 54 11.52 -5.29 -31.68
CA LEU A 54 11.96 -5.06 -30.30
C LEU A 54 11.17 -3.91 -29.68
N ILE A 55 10.56 -4.18 -28.53
CA ILE A 55 9.75 -3.24 -27.76
C ILE A 55 10.56 -2.82 -26.53
N GLY A 56 11.14 -1.63 -26.58
CA GLY A 56 11.91 -1.06 -25.48
C GLY A 56 11.01 -0.44 -24.40
N LYS A 57 11.65 0.16 -23.39
CA LYS A 57 10.99 0.91 -22.32
C LYS A 57 10.06 1.98 -22.91
N GLY A 58 8.78 1.92 -22.53
CA GLY A 58 7.75 2.87 -23.03
C GLY A 58 7.19 2.56 -24.42
N GLY A 59 7.61 1.45 -25.06
CA GLY A 59 7.06 0.99 -26.34
C GLY A 59 5.70 0.31 -26.23
N THR A 60 5.19 0.10 -25.01
CA THR A 60 3.83 -0.38 -24.74
C THR A 60 3.01 0.70 -24.04
N ALA A 61 1.72 0.76 -24.38
CA ALA A 61 0.74 1.59 -23.71
C ALA A 61 -0.52 0.76 -23.43
N LEU A 62 -1.22 1.10 -22.36
CA LEU A 62 -2.53 0.55 -22.04
C LEU A 62 -3.61 1.47 -22.59
N GLY A 63 -4.67 0.87 -23.14
CA GLY A 63 -5.84 1.56 -23.66
C GLY A 63 -7.12 1.00 -23.08
N TRP A 64 -8.17 1.82 -23.07
CA TRP A 64 -9.52 1.39 -22.71
C TRP A 64 -10.36 1.26 -23.97
N LEU A 65 -11.15 0.19 -24.03
CA LEU A 65 -12.10 -0.05 -25.11
C LEU A 65 -13.51 -0.10 -24.53
N ASP A 66 -14.46 0.48 -25.26
CA ASP A 66 -15.89 0.32 -24.98
C ASP A 66 -16.40 -1.07 -25.39
N ALA A 67 -17.68 -1.34 -25.13
CA ALA A 67 -18.32 -2.61 -25.50
C ALA A 67 -18.34 -2.87 -27.02
N ASP A 68 -18.20 -1.84 -27.85
CA ASP A 68 -18.13 -1.93 -29.31
C ASP A 68 -16.68 -2.05 -29.82
N GLY A 69 -15.68 -2.09 -28.93
CA GLY A 69 -14.26 -2.16 -29.27
C GLY A 69 -13.66 -0.83 -29.73
N ARG A 70 -14.30 0.30 -29.47
CA ARG A 70 -13.77 1.64 -29.76
C ARG A 70 -12.93 2.14 -28.59
N TRP A 71 -11.92 2.94 -28.91
CA TRP A 71 -11.12 3.63 -27.90
C TRP A 71 -11.98 4.56 -27.05
N CYS A 72 -11.78 4.53 -25.72
CA CYS A 72 -12.40 5.48 -24.79
C CYS A 72 -11.35 6.08 -23.84
N ASP A 73 -11.59 7.32 -23.44
CA ASP A 73 -10.73 7.99 -22.48
C ASP A 73 -11.09 7.58 -21.04
N LYS A 74 -10.07 7.49 -20.18
CA LYS A 74 -10.28 7.11 -18.77
C LYS A 74 -11.25 8.05 -18.04
N SER A 75 -11.33 9.31 -18.44
CA SER A 75 -12.27 10.31 -17.88
C SER A 75 -13.73 10.06 -18.23
N GLU A 76 -14.01 9.25 -19.25
CA GLU A 76 -15.37 8.91 -19.68
C GLU A 76 -15.90 7.65 -18.98
N LEU A 77 -15.05 6.95 -18.23
CA LEU A 77 -15.42 5.75 -17.49
C LEU A 77 -16.17 6.10 -16.22
N THR A 78 -17.31 5.45 -16.01
CA THR A 78 -18.09 5.55 -14.77
C THR A 78 -17.80 4.33 -13.89
N PRO A 79 -17.32 4.52 -12.65
CA PRO A 79 -17.06 3.41 -11.75
C PRO A 79 -18.37 2.83 -11.24
N ILE A 80 -18.54 1.51 -11.38
CA ILE A 80 -19.71 0.78 -10.86
C ILE A 80 -19.25 -0.29 -9.86
N ASN A 81 -20.10 -0.59 -8.88
CA ASN A 81 -19.89 -1.68 -7.94
C ASN A 81 -20.28 -3.04 -8.57
N VAL A 82 -20.17 -4.12 -7.79
CA VAL A 82 -20.53 -5.48 -8.23
C VAL A 82 -22.04 -5.65 -8.53
N ASP A 83 -22.87 -4.79 -7.95
CA ASP A 83 -24.33 -4.77 -8.14
C ASP A 83 -24.76 -3.90 -9.34
N GLY A 84 -23.81 -3.15 -9.92
CA GLY A 84 -24.03 -2.27 -11.08
C GLY A 84 -24.34 -0.81 -10.73
N ASP A 85 -24.29 -0.42 -9.45
CA ASP A 85 -24.54 0.94 -9.01
C ASP A 85 -23.27 1.80 -9.09
N GLU A 86 -23.44 3.11 -9.34
CA GLU A 86 -22.35 4.07 -9.40
C GLU A 86 -21.64 4.21 -8.04
N VAL A 87 -20.31 4.19 -8.07
CA VAL A 87 -19.46 4.31 -6.86
C VAL A 87 -19.12 5.78 -6.63
N GLU A 88 -19.55 6.31 -5.49
CA GLU A 88 -19.19 7.67 -5.10
C GLU A 88 -17.69 7.76 -4.78
N PRO A 89 -16.95 8.71 -5.39
CA PRO A 89 -15.52 8.82 -5.16
C PRO A 89 -15.20 9.36 -3.76
N VAL A 90 -14.23 8.71 -3.12
CA VAL A 90 -13.65 9.15 -1.86
C VAL A 90 -12.72 10.33 -2.09
N LYS A 91 -12.82 11.35 -1.22
CA LYS A 91 -11.93 12.51 -1.23
C LYS A 91 -10.55 12.19 -0.68
N SER A 92 -9.58 13.03 -1.01
CA SER A 92 -8.24 12.96 -0.43
C SER A 92 -8.27 13.33 1.06
N SER A 93 -7.63 12.53 1.91
CA SER A 93 -7.50 12.80 3.36
C SER A 93 -6.69 14.06 3.68
N PHE A 94 -5.94 14.60 2.72
CA PHE A 94 -5.27 15.90 2.86
C PHE A 94 -6.19 17.11 2.61
N GLY A 95 -7.40 16.87 2.06
CA GLY A 95 -8.35 17.92 1.74
C GLY A 95 -9.30 18.27 2.88
N GLU A 96 -9.40 17.41 3.89
CA GLU A 96 -10.37 17.52 4.99
C GLU A 96 -9.73 17.12 6.33
N THR A 97 -10.31 17.59 7.43
CA THR A 97 -9.87 17.22 8.78
C THR A 97 -10.39 15.83 9.14
N ILE A 98 -9.50 14.92 9.53
CA ILE A 98 -9.81 13.56 9.98
C ILE A 98 -10.25 13.61 11.43
N ARG A 99 -11.47 13.17 11.71
CA ARG A 99 -12.00 13.14 13.08
C ARG A 99 -11.69 11.82 13.75
N LEU A 100 -11.02 11.85 14.89
CA LEU A 100 -10.64 10.66 15.66
C LEU A 100 -11.75 10.30 16.67
N PHE A 101 -12.80 9.63 16.19
CA PHE A 101 -13.91 9.18 17.03
C PHE A 101 -14.02 7.66 17.14
N GLU A 102 -13.61 6.94 16.10
CA GLU A 102 -13.70 5.49 16.07
C GLU A 102 -12.46 4.88 16.70
N THR A 103 -12.66 4.09 17.75
CA THR A 103 -11.62 3.30 18.39
C THR A 103 -11.92 1.82 18.20
N ILE A 104 -10.89 1.03 17.97
CA ILE A 104 -11.01 -0.42 17.79
C ILE A 104 -10.14 -1.20 18.77
N GLU A 105 -10.46 -2.47 18.92
CA GLU A 105 -9.64 -3.44 19.65
C GLU A 105 -8.49 -3.94 18.78
N VAL A 106 -7.47 -4.50 19.42
CA VAL A 106 -6.25 -5.01 18.76
C VAL A 106 -6.59 -6.12 17.76
N GLU A 107 -7.58 -6.95 18.08
CA GLU A 107 -8.05 -8.04 17.24
C GLU A 107 -8.57 -7.54 15.89
N GLU A 108 -9.32 -6.42 15.87
CA GLU A 108 -9.81 -5.85 14.61
C GLU A 108 -8.67 -5.22 13.81
N TYR A 109 -7.69 -4.60 14.47
CA TYR A 109 -6.48 -4.11 13.81
C TYR A 109 -5.70 -5.26 13.14
N LEU A 110 -5.56 -6.40 13.84
CA LEU A 110 -4.87 -7.60 13.32
C LEU A 110 -5.62 -8.28 12.17
N ASN A 111 -6.91 -7.99 11.98
CA ASN A 111 -7.66 -8.40 10.78
C ASN A 111 -7.30 -7.59 9.53
N HIS A 112 -6.25 -6.77 9.54
CA HIS A 112 -5.83 -5.96 8.40
C HIS A 112 -4.39 -6.29 7.95
N ASN A 113 -4.20 -6.37 6.63
CA ASN A 113 -2.89 -6.48 6.02
C ASN A 113 -2.27 -5.08 5.91
N VAL A 114 -1.39 -4.74 6.84
CA VAL A 114 -0.68 -3.46 6.86
C VAL A 114 0.38 -3.42 5.76
N ARG A 115 0.27 -2.44 4.87
CA ARG A 115 1.18 -2.26 3.72
C ARG A 115 2.11 -1.06 3.89
N LEU A 116 1.66 -0.04 4.61
CA LEU A 116 2.41 1.20 4.79
C LEU A 116 2.43 1.57 6.27
N LEU A 117 3.59 2.05 6.72
CA LEU A 117 3.79 2.53 8.08
C LEU A 117 4.44 3.91 8.02
N TYR A 118 3.91 4.83 8.81
CA TYR A 118 4.38 6.20 8.90
C TYR A 118 4.60 6.57 10.37
N GLU A 119 5.69 7.28 10.64
CA GLU A 119 5.85 8.04 11.87
C GLU A 119 5.24 9.43 11.65
N LEU A 120 4.30 9.82 12.50
CA LEU A 120 3.65 11.12 12.43
C LEU A 120 4.35 12.12 13.34
N ARG A 121 4.77 13.25 12.75
CA ARG A 121 5.43 14.34 13.49
C ARG A 121 4.68 15.65 13.30
N PRO A 122 4.68 16.56 14.28
CA PRO A 122 4.09 17.89 14.10
C PRO A 122 4.65 18.57 12.86
N SER A 123 3.77 19.15 12.03
CA SER A 123 4.21 19.90 10.84
C SER A 123 4.91 21.20 11.20
N ASP A 124 4.57 21.76 12.36
CA ASP A 124 5.22 22.94 12.92
C ASP A 124 5.96 22.53 14.20
N PRO A 125 7.29 22.75 14.31
CA PRO A 125 8.06 22.44 15.50
C PRO A 125 7.51 23.10 16.78
N SER A 126 6.83 24.24 16.67
CA SER A 126 6.20 24.90 17.82
C SER A 126 5.04 24.10 18.43
N GLN A 127 4.51 23.10 17.71
CA GLN A 127 3.43 22.24 18.17
C GLN A 127 3.90 20.95 18.86
N GLU A 128 5.21 20.72 19.00
CA GLU A 128 5.77 19.54 19.69
C GLU A 128 5.30 19.43 21.16
N ASP A 129 5.13 20.56 21.83
CA ASP A 129 4.64 20.63 23.22
C ASP A 129 3.15 21.03 23.31
N SER A 130 2.41 20.95 22.20
CA SER A 130 0.99 21.29 22.22
C SER A 130 0.19 20.34 23.11
N VAL A 131 -0.77 20.91 23.85
CA VAL A 131 -1.66 20.14 24.76
C VAL A 131 -2.38 19.03 24.00
N VAL A 132 -2.83 19.32 22.77
CA VAL A 132 -3.54 18.39 21.89
C VAL A 132 -2.67 17.19 21.53
N LEU A 133 -1.39 17.40 21.19
CA LEU A 133 -0.47 16.31 20.91
C LEU A 133 -0.21 15.45 22.14
N GLN A 134 -0.06 16.07 23.31
CA GLN A 134 0.14 15.34 24.56
C GLN A 134 -1.09 14.51 24.94
N GLN A 135 -2.30 15.05 24.74
CA GLN A 135 -3.55 14.31 24.92
C GLN A 135 -3.63 13.12 23.97
N LEU A 136 -3.36 13.32 22.69
CA LEU A 136 -3.33 12.23 21.70
C LEU A 136 -2.33 11.15 22.11
N LYS A 137 -1.08 11.52 22.41
CA LYS A 137 -0.06 10.57 22.88
C LYS A 137 -0.48 9.86 24.15
N SER A 138 -1.12 10.55 25.09
CA SER A 138 -1.59 9.95 26.34
C SER A 138 -2.72 8.94 26.11
N GLU A 139 -3.64 9.17 25.17
CA GLU A 139 -4.66 8.18 24.80
C GLU A 139 -4.03 6.97 24.11
N LEU A 140 -3.15 7.20 23.13
CA LEU A 140 -2.46 6.12 22.42
C LEU A 140 -1.58 5.28 23.37
N ALA A 141 -0.93 5.89 24.36
CA ALA A 141 -0.12 5.21 25.36
C ALA A 141 -0.92 4.25 26.26
N LYS A 142 -2.24 4.43 26.37
CA LYS A 142 -3.14 3.48 27.06
C LYS A 142 -3.41 2.22 26.22
N GLY A 143 -2.93 2.18 24.97
CA GLY A 143 -3.21 1.12 24.01
C GLY A 143 -4.43 1.39 23.12
N THR A 144 -4.98 2.61 23.14
CA THR A 144 -6.09 2.97 22.25
C THR A 144 -5.61 2.99 20.79
N ILE A 145 -6.38 2.36 19.91
CA ILE A 145 -6.16 2.38 18.47
C ILE A 145 -7.32 3.14 17.83
N PHE A 146 -7.02 4.26 17.16
CA PHE A 146 -8.04 4.98 16.38
C PHE A 146 -8.06 4.46 14.95
N GLN A 147 -9.25 4.23 14.40
CA GLN A 147 -9.45 3.87 13.00
C GLN A 147 -10.03 5.06 12.24
N PHE A 148 -9.63 5.22 10.98
CA PHE A 148 -10.20 6.18 10.05
C PHE A 148 -9.97 5.77 8.60
N GLU A 149 -10.75 6.33 7.68
CA GLU A 149 -10.57 6.14 6.25
C GLU A 149 -9.45 7.03 5.70
N TYR A 150 -8.56 6.43 4.92
CA TYR A 150 -7.41 7.12 4.36
C TYR A 150 -7.31 6.97 2.84
N SER A 151 -7.19 8.10 2.14
CA SER A 151 -6.90 8.14 0.72
C SER A 151 -5.89 9.25 0.40
N PHE A 152 -4.72 8.88 -0.13
CA PHE A 152 -3.66 9.86 -0.39
C PHE A 152 -4.00 10.83 -1.53
N ARG A 153 -4.74 10.39 -2.55
CA ARG A 153 -5.14 11.21 -3.72
C ARG A 153 -6.64 11.38 -3.86
N GLY A 154 -7.45 10.72 -3.04
CA GLY A 154 -8.83 10.40 -3.40
C GLY A 154 -8.88 9.28 -4.43
N GLY A 155 -10.08 8.78 -4.72
CA GLY A 155 -10.27 7.69 -5.66
C GLY A 155 -11.61 6.99 -5.44
N LEU A 156 -11.67 5.71 -5.80
CA LEU A 156 -12.90 4.92 -5.65
C LEU A 156 -13.02 4.26 -4.27
N GLN A 157 -11.89 4.10 -3.57
CA GLN A 157 -11.84 3.41 -2.29
C GLN A 157 -10.82 4.09 -1.38
N ALA A 158 -11.13 4.11 -0.08
CA ALA A 158 -10.20 4.47 0.98
C ALA A 158 -9.55 3.21 1.55
N ASP A 159 -8.28 3.30 1.90
CA ASP A 159 -7.62 2.29 2.73
C ASP A 159 -8.04 2.50 4.20
N ALA A 160 -8.05 1.42 4.99
CA ALA A 160 -8.19 1.54 6.43
C ALA A 160 -6.87 2.05 7.02
N ALA A 161 -6.94 3.08 7.85
CA ALA A 161 -5.80 3.62 8.56
C ALA A 161 -6.00 3.59 10.07
N PHE A 162 -4.90 3.43 10.79
CA PHE A 162 -4.87 3.26 12.23
C PHE A 162 -3.84 4.19 12.85
N LEU A 163 -4.20 4.90 13.93
CA LEU A 163 -3.23 5.56 14.81
C LEU A 163 -2.99 4.72 16.06
N LEU A 164 -1.72 4.49 16.36
CA LEU A 164 -1.25 3.77 17.54
C LEU A 164 0.10 4.36 18.03
N ALA A 165 0.46 4.10 19.28
CA ALA A 165 1.79 4.44 19.80
C ALA A 165 2.76 3.25 19.63
N ASN A 166 4.04 3.55 19.39
CA ASN A 166 5.12 2.56 19.55
C ASN A 166 5.67 2.58 21.00
N GLU A 167 6.69 1.76 21.27
CA GLU A 167 7.36 1.69 22.59
C GLU A 167 7.99 3.03 23.02
N ASP A 168 8.42 3.86 22.07
CA ASP A 168 8.99 5.20 22.32
C ASP A 168 7.92 6.30 22.48
N ASN A 169 6.63 5.95 22.50
CA ASN A 169 5.51 6.88 22.54
C ASN A 169 5.45 7.86 21.34
N CYS A 170 6.02 7.45 20.21
CA CYS A 170 5.84 8.11 18.92
C CYS A 170 4.48 7.73 18.31
N VAL A 171 3.84 8.70 17.66
CA VAL A 171 2.56 8.47 16.97
C VAL A 171 2.85 7.77 15.64
N MET A 172 2.35 6.55 15.52
CA MET A 172 2.47 5.73 14.33
C MET A 172 1.15 5.67 13.59
N MET A 173 1.22 5.76 12.27
CA MET A 173 0.09 5.55 11.38
C MET A 173 0.35 4.30 10.52
N ALA A 174 -0.49 3.29 10.67
CA ALA A 174 -0.50 2.10 9.84
C ALA A 174 -1.63 2.21 8.81
N VAL A 175 -1.37 1.86 7.55
CA VAL A 175 -2.36 1.85 6.48
C VAL A 175 -2.40 0.46 5.85
N GLY A 176 -3.59 -0.07 5.70
CA GLY A 176 -3.81 -1.41 5.17
C GLY A 176 -5.21 -1.63 4.64
N THR A 177 -5.45 -2.87 4.26
CA THR A 177 -6.74 -3.36 3.77
C THR A 177 -7.17 -4.54 4.63
N ARG A 178 -8.48 -4.69 4.84
CA ARG A 178 -9.03 -5.83 5.60
C ARG A 178 -8.56 -7.14 4.97
N ALA A 179 -8.02 -8.03 5.80
CA ALA A 179 -7.60 -9.36 5.40
C ALA A 179 -8.83 -10.25 5.24
N ASN A 180 -9.00 -10.83 4.06
CA ASN A 180 -10.00 -11.86 3.82
C ASN A 180 -9.33 -13.23 4.01
N VAL A 181 -9.22 -13.67 5.26
CA VAL A 181 -8.66 -14.99 5.57
C VAL A 181 -9.80 -16.00 5.57
N ALA A 182 -9.98 -16.70 4.44
CA ALA A 182 -10.90 -17.82 4.35
C ALA A 182 -10.20 -19.10 4.83
N MET A 183 -10.78 -19.78 5.82
CA MET A 183 -10.36 -21.12 6.20
C MET A 183 -10.73 -22.09 5.07
N ILE A 184 -9.72 -22.68 4.43
CA ILE A 184 -9.91 -23.67 3.38
C ILE A 184 -9.93 -25.05 4.05
N GLY A 185 -11.09 -25.70 4.06
CA GLY A 185 -11.24 -27.08 4.55
C GLY A 185 -10.90 -28.11 3.48
N LEU A 186 -10.77 -29.38 3.88
CA LEU A 186 -10.43 -30.51 2.99
C LEU A 186 -11.35 -30.65 1.76
N ALA A 187 -12.61 -30.21 1.89
CA ALA A 187 -13.62 -30.29 0.82
C ALA A 187 -13.61 -29.08 -0.13
N ALA A 188 -12.70 -28.12 0.05
CA ALA A 188 -12.62 -26.98 -0.85
C ALA A 188 -12.23 -27.46 -2.26
N PRO A 189 -12.94 -27.00 -3.31
CA PRO A 189 -12.61 -27.38 -4.67
C PRO A 189 -11.21 -26.84 -5.00
N VAL A 190 -10.25 -27.75 -5.14
CA VAL A 190 -8.93 -27.44 -5.67
C VAL A 190 -9.06 -27.47 -7.18
N THR A 191 -8.75 -26.36 -7.84
CA THR A 191 -8.49 -26.38 -9.28
C THR A 191 -7.19 -27.16 -9.45
N PRO A 192 -7.17 -28.34 -10.09
CA PRO A 192 -5.92 -29.02 -10.35
C PRO A 192 -5.05 -28.07 -11.18
N GLU A 193 -3.87 -27.74 -10.66
CA GLU A 193 -2.83 -27.13 -11.49
C GLU A 193 -2.59 -28.11 -12.64
N ALA A 194 -2.66 -27.63 -13.88
CA ALA A 194 -2.33 -28.47 -15.02
C ALA A 194 -0.91 -28.99 -14.80
N ASP A 195 -0.74 -30.32 -14.82
CA ASP A 195 0.56 -30.98 -14.75
C ASP A 195 1.48 -30.37 -15.81
N VAL A 196 2.31 -29.40 -15.40
CA VAL A 196 3.53 -29.10 -16.13
C VAL A 196 4.40 -30.32 -15.89
N SER A 197 4.46 -31.19 -16.89
CA SER A 197 5.40 -32.30 -16.94
C SER A 197 6.81 -31.73 -16.80
N THR A 198 7.32 -31.67 -15.57
CA THR A 198 8.73 -31.47 -15.30
C THR A 198 9.40 -32.76 -15.74
N ASP A 199 9.99 -32.74 -16.93
CA ASP A 199 10.97 -33.75 -17.34
C ASP A 199 12.04 -33.78 -16.25
N SER A 200 12.00 -34.82 -15.44
CA SER A 200 12.93 -35.07 -14.35
C SER A 200 14.26 -35.53 -14.94
N SER A 201 15.14 -34.57 -15.17
CA SER A 201 16.58 -34.80 -15.23
C SER A 201 17.29 -33.55 -14.72
N ASP A 202 17.52 -33.48 -13.41
CA ASP A 202 18.89 -33.32 -12.93
C ASP A 202 18.97 -33.64 -11.44
N ASN A 203 19.80 -34.63 -11.17
CA ASN A 203 20.10 -35.22 -9.89
C ASN A 203 21.33 -34.51 -9.32
N ASP A 204 21.16 -33.29 -8.81
CA ASP A 204 22.23 -32.61 -8.07
C ASP A 204 21.89 -32.58 -6.58
N SER A 205 22.61 -33.44 -5.87
CA SER A 205 22.86 -33.47 -4.42
C SER A 205 22.81 -32.08 -3.78
N PHE A 206 21.68 -31.74 -3.14
CA PHE A 206 21.59 -30.58 -2.26
C PHE A 206 22.41 -30.82 -0.98
N ASP A 207 23.62 -30.26 -0.96
CA ASP A 207 24.51 -30.26 0.21
C ASP A 207 24.11 -29.11 1.15
N PHE A 208 23.57 -29.45 2.33
CA PHE A 208 23.11 -28.51 3.37
C PHE A 208 24.16 -28.34 4.47
N GLU A 209 25.43 -28.15 4.10
CA GLU A 209 26.47 -27.68 5.01
C GLU A 209 27.07 -26.36 4.51
N MET A 210 26.58 -25.25 5.07
CA MET A 210 27.45 -24.14 5.48
C MET A 210 26.91 -23.54 6.78
N ILE A 211 27.65 -23.86 7.85
CA ILE A 211 27.75 -23.08 9.10
C ILE A 211 28.56 -21.82 8.80
#